data_AF-A0A8X6S3Q8-F1
#
_entry.id   AF-A0A8X6S3Q8-F1
#
_cell.length_a   1.000
_cell.length_b   1.000
_cell.length_c   1.000
_cell.angle_alpha   90.00
_cell.angle_beta   90.00
_cell.angle_gamma   90.00
#
_symmetry.space_group_name_H-M   'P 1'
#
loop_
_entity.id
_entity.type
_entity.pdbx_description
1 polymer ?
#
loop_
_entity_poly.entity_id
_entity_poly.type
_entity_poly.pdbx_seq_one_letter_code
_entity_poly.pdbx_strand_id
1 'polypeptide(L)' 'MDDNARSHRANIVDECLQSEDITRMDWPAYSLDLNPIEHVWDMLGRRIAARQSPPTCLSELRRALCLMSSVIFPKIRLII' A
#
# COMPACT_ATOMS: atom_id res chain seq x y z
N MET A 1 7.68 -3.82 -7.71
CA MET A 1 6.51 -4.68 -7.98
C MET A 1 5.28 -3.80 -7.93
N ASP A 2 4.41 -3.85 -8.93
CA ASP A 2 3.14 -3.13 -8.97
C ASP A 2 2.00 -4.04 -9.46
N ASP A 3 0.78 -3.53 -9.50
CA ASP A 3 -0.45 -4.26 -9.83
C ASP A 3 -0.78 -4.30 -11.33
N ASN A 4 0.13 -3.84 -12.20
CA ASN A 4 -0.09 -3.74 -13.64
C ASN A 4 -1.30 -2.86 -14.06
N ALA A 5 -1.80 -1.97 -13.19
CA ALA A 5 -2.87 -1.06 -13.54
C ALA A 5 -2.51 -0.17 -14.76
N ARG A 6 -3.50 0.21 -15.57
CA ARG A 6 -3.28 0.99 -16.80
C ARG A 6 -2.51 2.29 -16.53
N SER A 7 -2.76 2.95 -15.41
CA SER A 7 -2.03 4.15 -14.99
C SER A 7 -0.55 3.91 -14.78
N HIS A 8 -0.16 2.74 -14.26
CA HIS A 8 1.24 2.37 -14.05
C HIS A 8 1.96 2.02 -15.36
N ARG A 9 1.22 1.77 -16.44
CA ARG A 9 1.75 1.49 -17.79
C ARG A 9 1.73 2.69 -18.73
N ALA A 10 1.50 3.90 -18.20
CA ALA A 10 1.63 5.11 -18.99
C ALA A 10 3.11 5.41 -19.27
N ASN A 11 3.43 5.91 -20.47
CA ASN A 11 4.81 6.22 -20.87
C ASN A 11 5.53 7.15 -19.88
N ILE A 12 4.81 8.14 -19.32
CA ILE A 12 5.35 9.06 -18.32
C ILE A 12 5.84 8.31 -17.07
N VAL A 13 5.15 7.24 -16.68
CA VAL A 13 5.55 6.41 -15.53
C VAL A 13 6.80 5.60 -15.88
N ASP A 14 6.89 5.06 -17.08
CA ASP A 14 8.08 4.31 -17.52
C ASP A 14 9.32 5.19 -17.63
N GLU A 15 9.18 6.41 -18.16
CA GLU A 15 10.27 7.41 -18.21
C GLU A 15 10.74 7.79 -16.81
N CYS A 16 9.82 8.00 -15.87
CA CYS A 16 10.14 8.30 -14.48
C CYS A 16 10.91 7.15 -13.80
N LEU A 17 10.43 5.90 -13.97
CA LEU A 17 11.11 4.73 -13.41
C LEU A 17 12.52 4.55 -13.98
N GLN A 18 12.71 4.81 -15.29
CA GLN A 18 14.03 4.77 -15.91
C GLN A 18 14.95 5.87 -15.37
N SER A 19 14.44 7.09 -15.13
CA SER A 19 15.25 8.17 -14.56
C SER A 19 15.72 7.91 -13.13
N GLU A 20 14.94 7.13 -12.38
CA GLU A 20 15.23 6.75 -10.99
C GLU A 20 15.99 5.40 -10.89
N ASP A 21 16.39 4.81 -12.02
CA ASP A 21 17.03 3.48 -12.11
C ASP A 21 16.19 2.35 -11.44
N ILE A 22 14.87 2.50 -11.45
CA ILE A 22 13.94 1.55 -10.86
C ILE A 22 13.52 0.53 -11.93
N THR A 23 13.98 -0.70 -11.78
CA THR A 23 13.52 -1.81 -12.62
C THR A 23 12.17 -2.32 -12.14
N ARG A 24 11.19 -2.39 -13.04
CA ARG A 24 9.89 -3.00 -12.76
C ARG A 24 10.03 -4.53 -12.72
N MET A 25 9.46 -5.13 -11.68
CA MET A 25 9.32 -6.59 -11.59
C MET A 25 8.11 -7.03 -12.41
N ASP A 26 8.28 -8.04 -13.26
CA ASP A 26 7.19 -8.67 -13.99
C ASP A 26 6.24 -9.37 -13.01
N TRP A 27 4.99 -8.93 -12.98
CA TRP A 27 3.96 -9.48 -12.10
C TRP A 27 2.74 -9.90 -12.91
N PRO A 28 2.23 -11.14 -12.73
CA PRO A 28 1.03 -11.58 -13.41
C PRO A 28 -0.18 -10.75 -13.00
N ALA A 29 -1.02 -10.41 -14.00
CA ALA A 29 -2.29 -9.75 -13.75
C ALA A 29 -3.20 -10.65 -12.89
N TYR A 30 -4.03 -10.04 -12.05
CA TYR A 30 -5.02 -10.72 -11.19
C TYR A 30 -4.45 -11.50 -9.99
N SER A 31 -3.18 -11.30 -9.61
CA SER A 31 -2.60 -11.86 -8.39
C SER A 31 -2.78 -10.94 -7.18
N LEU A 32 -4.02 -10.51 -6.91
CA LEU A 32 -4.38 -9.70 -5.73
C LEU A 32 -4.08 -10.43 -4.41
N ASP A 33 -4.30 -11.75 -4.36
CA ASP A 33 -4.04 -12.57 -3.18
C ASP A 33 -2.56 -12.63 -2.79
N LEU A 34 -1.68 -12.40 -3.76
CA LEU A 34 -0.23 -12.43 -3.62
C LEU A 34 0.36 -11.04 -3.36
N ASN A 35 -0.45 -9.97 -3.38
CA ASN A 35 0.03 -8.62 -3.08
C ASN A 35 0.10 -8.42 -1.56
N PRO A 36 1.30 -8.33 -0.95
CA PRO A 36 1.42 -8.14 0.49
C PRO A 36 0.76 -6.84 0.97
N ILE A 37 0.60 -5.85 0.08
CA ILE A 37 -0.03 -4.57 0.39
C ILE A 37 -1.53 -4.72 0.67
N GLU A 38 -2.24 -5.62 -0.03
CA GLU A 38 -3.67 -5.84 0.18
C GLU A 38 -3.94 -6.41 1.58
N HIS A 39 -3.12 -7.38 2.01
CA HIS A 39 -3.19 -7.93 3.36
C HIS A 39 -2.92 -6.88 4.44
N VAL A 40 -2.01 -5.94 4.17
CA VAL A 40 -1.71 -4.83 5.08
C VAL A 40 -2.89 -3.85 5.15
N TRP A 41 -3.51 -3.53 4.01
CA TRP A 41 -4.70 -2.68 3.96
C TRP A 41 -5.89 -3.31 4.69
N ASP A 42 -6.14 -4.60 4.50
CA ASP A 42 -7.20 -5.30 5.21
C ASP A 42 -6.95 -5.30 6.73
N MET A 43 -5.73 -5.62 7.18
CA MET A 43 -5.38 -5.56 8.60
C MET A 43 -5.56 -4.14 9.17
N LEU A 44 -5.18 -3.12 8.42
CA LEU A 44 -5.31 -1.72 8.83
C LEU A 44 -6.78 -1.30 8.90
N GLY A 45 -7.59 -1.66 7.89
CA GLY A 45 -9.02 -1.41 7.84
C GLY A 45 -9.75 -2.06 9.02
N ARG A 46 -9.47 -3.33 9.30
CA ARG A 46 -10.02 -4.04 10.47
C ARG A 46 -9.67 -3.36 11.79
N ARG A 47 -8.42 -2.89 11.95
CA ARG A 47 -8.00 -2.17 13.16
C ARG A 47 -8.65 -0.81 13.30
N ILE A 48 -8.87 -0.08 12.21
CA ILE A 48 -9.56 1.21 12.23
C ILE A 48 -11.04 1.02 12.58
N ALA A 49 -11.70 0.02 11.97
CA ALA A 49 -13.09 -0.31 12.23
C ALA A 49 -13.33 -0.78 13.68
N ALA A 50 -12.37 -1.49 14.29
CA ALA A 50 -12.44 -1.95 15.67
C ALA A 50 -12.15 -0.86 16.73
N ARG A 51 -11.87 0.39 16.33
CA ARG A 51 -11.65 1.49 17.28
C ARG A 51 -12.96 1.85 17.99
N GLN A 52 -12.88 2.10 19.31
CA GLN A 52 -14.02 2.59 20.10
C GLN A 52 -14.60 3.91 19.54
N SER A 53 -13.74 4.75 18.95
CA SER A 53 -14.15 5.93 18.19
C SER A 53 -13.61 5.81 16.77
N PRO A 54 -14.47 5.39 15.81
CA PRO A 54 -14.15 5.42 14.39
C PRO A 54 -13.84 6.86 13.96
N PRO A 55 -12.86 7.08 13.06
CA PRO A 55 -12.59 8.40 12.54
C PRO A 55 -13.79 8.90 11.74
N THR A 56 -14.27 10.10 12.09
CA THR A 56 -15.45 10.73 11.47
C THR A 56 -15.06 11.79 10.44
N CYS A 57 -13.81 12.24 10.46
CA CYS A 57 -13.26 13.19 9.50
C CYS A 57 -11.90 12.75 8.96
N LEU A 58 -11.50 13.34 7.82
CA LEU A 58 -10.23 13.04 7.16
C LEU A 58 -9.02 13.25 8.08
N SER A 59 -9.06 14.27 8.93
CA SER A 59 -7.99 14.58 9.89
C SER A 59 -7.82 13.49 10.94
N GLU A 60 -8.93 12.95 11.46
CA GLU A 60 -8.91 11.83 12.41
C GLU A 60 -8.44 10.55 11.75
N LEU A 61 -8.87 10.29 10.52
CA LEU A 61 -8.42 9.15 9.75
C LEU A 61 -6.91 9.22 9.50
N ARG A 62 -6.41 10.38 9.04
CA ARG A 62 -4.97 10.62 8.83
C ARG A 62 -4.18 10.39 10.12
N ARG A 63 -4.65 10.91 11.26
CA ARG A 63 -4.02 10.70 12.56
C ARG A 63 -4.02 9.22 12.95
N ALA A 64 -5.14 8.52 12.77
CA ALA A 64 -5.24 7.09 13.06
C ALA A 64 -4.27 6.26 12.21
N LEU A 65 -4.16 6.55 10.90
CA LEU A 65 -3.23 5.89 9.99
C LEU A 65 -1.77 6.14 10.38
N CYS A 66 -1.38 7.38 10.70
CA CYS A 66 -0.02 7.70 11.14
C CYS A 66 0.37 6.98 12.44
N LEU A 67 -0.53 6.92 13.42
CA LEU A 67 -0.29 6.23 14.69
C LEU A 67 -0.19 4.71 14.51
N MET A 68 -0.93 4.13 13.57
CA MET A 68 -0.89 2.69 13.31
C MET A 68 0.30 2.28 12.43
N SER A 69 0.73 3.16 11.54
CA SER A 69 1.89 2.95 10.67
C SER A 69 3.15 2.64 11.48
N SER A 70 3.42 3.37 12.58
CA SER A 70 4.57 3.08 13.46
C SER A 70 4.53 1.70 14.14
N VAL A 71 3.36 1.08 14.26
CA VAL A 71 3.16 -0.26 14.88
C VAL A 71 3.17 -1.39 13.84
N ILE A 72 2.78 -1.10 12.60
CA ILE A 72 2.59 -2.08 11.53
C ILE A 72 3.84 -2.23 10.66
N PHE A 73 4.52 -1.13 10.33
CA PHE A 73 5.69 -1.14 9.45
C PHE A 73 6.92 -1.90 9.98
N PRO A 74 7.23 -1.96 11.29
CA PRO A 74 8.35 -2.76 11.78
C PRO A 74 8.18 -4.27 11.53
N LYS A 75 6.93 -4.75 11.46
CA LYS A 75 6.61 -6.16 11.19
C LYS A 75 6.59 -6.52 9.69
N ILE A 76 6.38 -5.54 8.82
CA ILE A 76 6.34 -5.73 7.36
C ILE A 76 7.76 -5.77 6.77
N ARG A 77 8.73 -5.12 7.42
CA ARG A 77 10.15 -5.10 6.99
C ARG A 77 10.84 -6.48 6.99
N LEU A 78 10.16 -7.53 7.47
CA LEU A 78 10.65 -8.92 7.46
C LEU A 78 10.10 -9.74 6.28
N ILE A 79 9.22 -9.18 5.44
CA ILE A 79 8.50 -9.89 4.36
C ILE A 79 8.74 -9.23 2.98
N ILE A 80 9.64 -8.26 2.91
CA ILE A 80 10.19 -7.68 1.67
C ILE A 80 11.70 -7.80 1.69
#